data_AF-T0TLY7-F1
#
_entry.id   AF-T0TLY7-F1
#
_cell.length_a   1.000
_cell.length_b   1.000
_cell.length_c   1.000
_cell.angle_alpha   90.00
_cell.angle_beta   90.00
_cell.angle_gamma   90.00
#
_symmetry.space_group_name_H-M   'P 1'
#
loop_
_entity.id
_entity.type
_entity.pdbx_description
1 polymer ?
#
loop_
_entity_poly.entity_id
_entity_poly.type
_entity_poly.pdbx_seq_one_letter_code
_entity_poly.pdbx_strand_id
1 'polypeptide(L)'
;MNDDVPATFEDGSTTKTIPGEGTYTVAPDGTVTFVPEKSFTGTGTGVTVKRVDKNGTPVTATYTPTVTPVTPTATPAESTDPQGVVQTGTVTFTEGDPAAPIDKDTITLLDENGQPATSVIAKSPEGKEIGTYTVDKTTGVVTFTPTDKSYSGEVVPVKVQAKDTNGTPTETTYTPKITPVVPTADPATSTDIQGQTQSGKPSFTPGTPAIPMDDDVPATFEDGSTTKTIPGEGTYTVAPDGTVTFVPENHSQELELA
;
A
#
# COMPACT_ATOMS: atom_id res chain seq x y z
N MET A 1 -7.20 41.88 -48.20
CA MET A 1 -6.69 42.47 -46.95
C MET A 1 -5.43 43.28 -47.25
N ASN A 2 -5.03 44.17 -46.34
CA ASN A 2 -3.71 44.78 -46.38
C ASN A 2 -2.73 43.90 -45.60
N ASP A 3 -1.75 43.32 -46.29
CA ASP A 3 -0.77 42.43 -45.67
C ASP A 3 0.41 43.19 -45.06
N ASP A 4 0.54 44.49 -45.35
CA ASP A 4 1.57 45.36 -44.78
C ASP A 4 1.19 45.87 -43.37
N VAL A 5 -0.07 45.71 -42.96
CA VAL A 5 -0.55 46.06 -41.61
C VAL A 5 -0.90 44.77 -40.85
N PRO A 6 -0.16 44.45 -39.77
CA PRO A 6 -0.37 43.21 -39.02
C PRO A 6 -1.71 43.22 -38.28
N ALA A 7 -2.26 42.03 -38.03
CA ALA A 7 -3.38 41.88 -37.11
C ALA A 7 -2.99 42.26 -35.69
N THR A 8 -3.95 42.82 -34.95
CA THR A 8 -3.82 43.15 -33.52
C THR A 8 -5.09 42.78 -32.77
N PHE A 9 -5.05 42.77 -31.44
CA PHE A 9 -6.26 42.85 -30.62
C PHE A 9 -6.83 44.28 -30.63
N GLU A 10 -8.00 44.46 -30.00
CA GLU A 10 -8.72 45.74 -29.93
C GLU A 10 -7.90 46.90 -29.34
N ASP A 11 -7.01 46.60 -28.40
CA ASP A 11 -6.11 47.56 -27.76
C ASP A 11 -4.82 47.82 -28.56
N GLY A 12 -4.67 47.21 -29.73
CA GLY A 12 -3.48 47.31 -30.57
C GLY A 12 -2.34 46.37 -30.18
N SER A 13 -2.50 45.54 -29.14
CA SER A 13 -1.50 44.56 -28.74
C SER A 13 -1.51 43.32 -29.64
N THR A 14 -0.43 42.52 -29.58
CA THR A 14 -0.35 41.21 -30.25
C THR A 14 -0.37 40.05 -29.26
N THR A 15 -0.38 40.33 -27.96
CA THR A 15 -0.40 39.35 -26.88
C THR A 15 -1.37 39.81 -25.81
N LYS A 16 -2.21 38.89 -25.32
CA LYS A 16 -3.18 39.14 -24.25
C LYS A 16 -3.23 37.95 -23.31
N THR A 17 -2.91 38.16 -22.04
CA THR A 17 -3.02 37.14 -20.99
C THR A 17 -4.30 37.38 -20.20
N ILE A 18 -5.06 36.32 -19.98
CA ILE A 18 -6.27 36.32 -19.15
C ILE A 18 -5.94 35.48 -17.92
N PRO A 19 -5.82 36.11 -16.72
CA PRO A 19 -5.45 35.39 -15.51
C PRO A 19 -6.38 34.22 -15.22
N GLY A 20 -5.81 33.04 -15.00
CA GLY A 20 -6.56 31.81 -14.72
C GLY A 20 -7.06 31.08 -15.97
N GLU A 21 -6.89 31.64 -17.17
CA GLU A 21 -7.27 31.00 -18.42
C GLU A 21 -6.08 30.65 -19.30
N GLY A 22 -5.21 31.62 -19.59
CA GLY A 22 -4.12 31.43 -20.54
C GLY A 22 -3.68 32.69 -21.27
N THR A 23 -2.84 32.49 -22.29
CA THR A 23 -2.29 33.56 -23.12
C THR A 23 -2.66 33.39 -24.58
N TYR A 24 -3.21 34.46 -25.14
CA TYR A 24 -3.50 34.61 -26.56
C TYR A 24 -2.38 35.37 -27.25
N THR A 25 -1.96 34.89 -28.42
CA THR A 25 -1.05 35.61 -29.32
C THR A 25 -1.65 35.66 -30.71
N VAL A 26 -1.62 36.82 -31.35
CA VAL A 26 -2.06 36.98 -32.74
C VAL A 26 -0.85 37.22 -33.64
N ALA A 27 -0.72 36.39 -34.68
CA ALA A 27 0.31 36.55 -35.69
C ALA A 27 -0.09 37.62 -36.72
N PRO A 28 0.85 38.19 -37.51
CA PRO A 28 0.54 39.21 -38.51
C PRO A 28 -0.55 38.78 -39.52
N ASP A 29 -0.64 37.49 -39.81
CA ASP A 29 -1.64 36.89 -40.69
C ASP A 29 -3.05 36.76 -40.04
N GLY A 30 -3.22 37.16 -38.78
CA GLY A 30 -4.48 37.07 -38.04
C GLY A 30 -4.73 35.71 -37.40
N THR A 31 -3.82 34.75 -37.54
CA THR A 31 -3.88 33.48 -36.82
C THR A 31 -3.73 33.73 -35.33
N VAL A 32 -4.70 33.28 -34.54
CA VAL A 32 -4.66 33.35 -33.08
C VAL A 32 -4.21 32.01 -32.52
N THR A 33 -3.22 32.03 -31.63
CA THR A 33 -2.82 30.90 -30.81
C THR A 33 -3.23 31.16 -29.38
N PHE A 34 -3.82 30.16 -28.73
CA PHE A 34 -4.14 30.19 -27.31
C PHE A 34 -3.38 29.08 -26.58
N VAL A 35 -2.59 29.47 -25.59
CA VAL A 35 -1.90 28.54 -24.68
C VAL A 35 -2.61 28.63 -23.34
N PRO A 36 -3.43 27.63 -22.98
CA PRO A 36 -4.15 27.65 -21.70
C PRO A 36 -3.19 27.48 -20.52
N GLU A 37 -3.56 28.05 -19.39
CA GLU A 37 -2.99 27.64 -18.10
C GLU A 37 -3.36 26.17 -17.83
N LYS A 38 -2.46 25.40 -17.22
CA LYS A 38 -2.64 23.95 -17.01
C LYS A 38 -3.94 23.58 -16.27
N SER A 39 -4.38 24.43 -15.36
CA SER A 39 -5.59 24.24 -14.57
C SER A 39 -6.87 24.71 -15.27
N PHE A 40 -6.77 25.38 -16.42
CA PHE A 40 -7.91 25.95 -17.10
C PHE A 40 -8.67 24.87 -17.90
N THR A 41 -9.97 24.78 -17.64
CA THR A 41 -10.88 23.92 -18.39
C THR A 41 -12.18 24.68 -18.64
N GLY A 42 -12.89 24.33 -19.71
CA GLY A 42 -14.10 25.01 -20.15
C GLY A 42 -13.86 26.03 -21.25
N THR A 43 -14.86 26.89 -21.46
CA THR A 43 -14.85 27.91 -22.52
C THR A 43 -14.08 29.15 -22.03
N GLY A 44 -13.04 29.55 -22.76
CA GLY A 44 -12.26 30.75 -22.46
C GLY A 44 -13.01 32.03 -22.79
N THR A 45 -12.48 33.14 -22.29
CA THR A 45 -12.92 34.48 -22.65
C THR A 45 -12.56 34.76 -24.11
N GLY A 46 -13.57 35.08 -24.92
CA GLY A 46 -13.37 35.42 -26.32
C GLY A 46 -12.50 36.66 -26.51
N VAL A 47 -11.55 36.60 -27.45
CA VAL A 47 -10.71 37.73 -27.84
C VAL A 47 -11.09 38.21 -29.24
N THR A 48 -11.18 39.52 -29.41
CA THR A 48 -11.49 40.13 -30.72
C THR A 48 -10.21 40.57 -31.41
N VAL A 49 -10.02 40.07 -32.63
CA VAL A 49 -8.91 40.41 -33.52
C VAL A 49 -9.37 41.44 -34.52
N LYS A 50 -8.53 42.42 -34.80
CA LYS A 50 -8.74 43.51 -35.74
C LYS A 50 -7.72 43.44 -36.88
N ARG A 51 -8.20 43.64 -38.11
CA ARG A 51 -7.41 43.79 -39.34
C ARG A 51 -7.92 44.99 -40.14
N VAL A 52 -7.10 45.52 -41.04
CA VAL A 52 -7.50 46.60 -41.95
C VAL A 52 -7.41 46.17 -43.41
N ASP A 53 -8.31 46.65 -44.26
CA ASP A 53 -8.20 46.51 -45.70
C ASP A 53 -7.18 47.50 -46.30
N LYS A 54 -6.96 47.43 -47.63
CA LYS A 54 -6.02 48.35 -48.33
C LYS A 54 -6.48 49.82 -48.29
N ASN A 55 -7.75 50.06 -47.97
CA ASN A 55 -8.34 51.38 -47.82
C ASN A 55 -8.27 51.90 -46.36
N GLY A 56 -7.76 51.08 -45.42
CA GLY A 56 -7.66 51.40 -44.01
C GLY A 56 -8.92 51.11 -43.19
N THR A 57 -9.95 50.49 -43.79
CA THR A 57 -11.20 50.15 -43.08
C THR A 57 -10.95 48.97 -42.14
N PRO A 58 -11.22 49.09 -40.83
CA PRO A 58 -11.05 47.98 -39.90
C PRO A 58 -12.20 46.97 -40.01
N VAL A 59 -11.86 45.69 -39.88
CA VAL A 59 -12.79 44.58 -39.64
C VAL A 59 -12.36 43.82 -38.40
N THR A 60 -13.32 43.25 -37.68
CA THR A 60 -13.07 42.49 -36.46
C THR A 60 -13.71 41.10 -36.50
N ALA A 61 -13.12 40.15 -35.77
CA ALA A 61 -13.67 38.82 -35.56
C ALA A 61 -13.29 38.32 -34.17
N THR A 62 -14.17 37.55 -33.52
CA THR A 62 -13.93 37.01 -32.18
C THR A 62 -13.50 35.55 -32.25
N TYR A 63 -12.44 35.20 -31.52
CA TYR A 63 -11.98 33.84 -31.28
C TYR A 63 -12.25 33.45 -29.83
N THR A 64 -12.92 32.31 -29.62
CA THR A 64 -13.25 31.78 -28.29
C THR A 64 -12.81 30.32 -28.21
N PRO A 65 -11.77 29.98 -27.44
CA PRO A 65 -11.32 28.59 -27.28
C PRO A 65 -12.16 27.84 -26.25
N THR A 66 -12.15 26.51 -26.34
CA THR A 66 -12.68 25.61 -25.33
C THR A 66 -11.64 24.57 -24.99
N VAL A 67 -11.36 24.37 -23.70
CA VAL A 67 -10.37 23.42 -23.20
C VAL A 67 -11.10 22.29 -22.47
N THR A 68 -10.89 21.05 -22.93
CA THR A 68 -11.48 19.86 -22.28
C THR A 68 -10.55 19.37 -21.16
N PRO A 69 -11.10 18.97 -19.99
CA PRO A 69 -10.30 18.38 -18.92
C PRO A 69 -9.69 17.04 -19.35
N VAL A 70 -8.49 16.76 -18.86
CA VAL A 70 -7.89 15.42 -18.90
C VAL A 70 -8.08 14.79 -17.52
N THR A 71 -8.59 13.57 -17.48
CA THR A 71 -8.84 12.86 -16.22
C THR A 71 -8.06 11.55 -16.20
N PRO A 72 -7.00 11.44 -15.38
CA PRO A 72 -6.29 10.18 -15.19
C PRO A 72 -7.13 9.19 -14.37
N THR A 73 -6.85 7.89 -14.54
CA THR A 73 -7.52 6.80 -13.80
C THR A 73 -6.50 5.99 -13.02
N ALA A 74 -6.98 5.20 -12.06
CA ALA A 74 -6.13 4.38 -11.21
C ALA A 74 -6.80 3.04 -10.86
N THR A 75 -5.99 2.00 -10.63
CA THR A 75 -6.44 0.65 -10.27
C THR A 75 -5.88 0.26 -8.91
N PRO A 76 -6.72 -0.24 -7.98
CA PRO A 76 -6.28 -0.61 -6.64
C PRO A 76 -5.48 -1.91 -6.66
N ALA A 77 -4.79 -2.17 -5.56
CA ALA A 77 -4.07 -3.42 -5.32
C ALA A 77 -4.51 -4.06 -4.00
N GLU A 78 -4.41 -5.39 -3.95
CA GLU A 78 -4.69 -6.17 -2.75
C GLU A 78 -3.60 -7.22 -2.57
N SER A 79 -3.40 -7.66 -1.33
CA SER A 79 -2.52 -8.79 -1.00
C SER A 79 -3.11 -9.61 0.14
N THR A 80 -2.65 -10.84 0.29
CA THR A 80 -3.05 -11.70 1.41
C THR A 80 -1.88 -12.57 1.80
N ASP A 81 -1.41 -12.42 3.03
CA ASP A 81 -0.34 -13.24 3.59
C ASP A 81 -0.58 -13.55 5.07
N PRO A 82 0.12 -14.56 5.62
CA PRO A 82 0.12 -14.86 7.05
C PRO A 82 0.61 -13.72 7.95
N GLN A 83 0.34 -13.82 9.25
CA GLN A 83 0.82 -12.82 10.20
C GLN A 83 2.35 -12.63 10.16
N GLY A 84 2.79 -11.41 10.48
CA GLY A 84 4.20 -11.05 10.59
C GLY A 84 4.96 -10.94 9.26
N VAL A 85 4.30 -11.23 8.12
CA VAL A 85 4.89 -11.14 6.78
C VAL A 85 4.69 -9.75 6.20
N VAL A 86 5.77 -9.18 5.65
CA VAL A 86 5.71 -7.93 4.86
C VAL A 86 4.93 -8.22 3.59
N GLN A 87 3.93 -7.39 3.30
CA GLN A 87 3.09 -7.54 2.11
C GLN A 87 3.34 -6.38 1.15
N THR A 88 3.15 -6.64 -0.14
CA THR A 88 3.28 -5.62 -1.19
C THR A 88 2.14 -5.72 -2.18
N GLY A 89 1.72 -4.59 -2.74
CA GLY A 89 0.78 -4.51 -3.86
C GLY A 89 1.18 -3.39 -4.81
N THR A 90 1.04 -3.61 -6.11
CA THR A 90 1.36 -2.58 -7.12
C THR A 90 0.08 -1.90 -7.55
N VAL A 91 -0.07 -0.62 -7.22
CA VAL A 91 -1.17 0.19 -7.76
C VAL A 91 -0.76 0.74 -9.12
N THR A 92 -1.70 0.90 -10.04
CA THR A 92 -1.41 1.41 -11.39
C THR A 92 -2.18 2.67 -11.68
N PHE A 93 -1.50 3.65 -12.27
CA PHE A 93 -2.08 4.90 -12.75
C PHE A 93 -2.05 4.93 -14.28
N THR A 94 -3.16 5.29 -14.91
CA THR A 94 -3.29 5.41 -16.35
C THR A 94 -3.56 6.86 -16.71
N GLU A 95 -2.73 7.43 -17.58
CA GLU A 95 -2.93 8.77 -18.11
C GLU A 95 -4.26 8.87 -18.87
N GLY A 96 -4.93 10.01 -18.77
CA GLY A 96 -6.15 10.26 -19.54
C GLY A 96 -5.85 10.62 -21.00
N ASP A 97 -4.71 11.26 -21.25
CA ASP A 97 -4.23 11.67 -22.57
C ASP A 97 -2.69 11.68 -22.58
N PRO A 98 -2.01 11.20 -23.65
CA PRO A 98 -0.54 11.22 -23.75
C PRO A 98 0.11 12.60 -23.68
N ALA A 99 -0.64 13.68 -23.96
CA ALA A 99 -0.16 15.05 -23.81
C ALA A 99 -0.07 15.49 -22.33
N ALA A 100 -0.69 14.74 -21.42
CA ALA A 100 -0.67 14.97 -19.98
C ALA A 100 -0.38 13.67 -19.22
N PRO A 101 0.88 13.16 -19.29
CA PRO A 101 1.25 11.91 -18.66
C PRO A 101 1.18 12.00 -17.12
N ILE A 102 1.15 10.84 -16.47
CA ILE A 102 1.27 10.76 -15.00
C ILE A 102 2.67 11.22 -14.57
N ASP A 103 2.71 12.17 -13.64
CA ASP A 103 3.94 12.61 -12.98
C ASP A 103 4.26 11.67 -11.81
N LYS A 104 5.24 10.79 -12.02
CA LYS A 104 5.63 9.78 -11.02
C LYS A 104 6.14 10.39 -9.72
N ASP A 105 6.70 11.60 -9.73
CA ASP A 105 7.23 12.24 -8.52
C ASP A 105 6.10 12.66 -7.56
N THR A 106 4.88 12.78 -8.08
CA THR A 106 3.68 13.12 -7.31
C THR A 106 3.02 11.92 -6.64
N ILE A 107 3.48 10.69 -6.93
CA ILE A 107 2.96 9.48 -6.27
C ILE A 107 3.24 9.59 -4.77
N THR A 108 2.19 9.50 -3.96
CA THR A 108 2.26 9.64 -2.51
C THR A 108 1.16 8.81 -1.84
N LEU A 109 1.41 8.40 -0.59
CA LEU A 109 0.31 7.97 0.28
C LEU A 109 -0.46 9.19 0.77
N LEU A 110 -1.72 8.99 1.12
CA LEU A 110 -2.53 9.98 1.84
C LEU A 110 -2.78 9.48 3.27
N ASP A 111 -2.56 10.35 4.25
CA ASP A 111 -2.86 10.07 5.66
C ASP A 111 -4.37 10.14 5.96
N GLU A 112 -4.74 9.97 7.23
CA GLU A 112 -6.15 10.01 7.67
C GLU A 112 -6.84 11.38 7.47
N ASN A 113 -6.07 12.45 7.26
CA ASN A 113 -6.55 13.80 6.95
C ASN A 113 -6.51 14.10 5.45
N GLY A 114 -6.15 13.12 4.61
CA GLY A 114 -5.98 13.29 3.17
C GLY A 114 -4.72 14.06 2.78
N GLN A 115 -3.74 14.21 3.68
CA GLN A 115 -2.49 14.91 3.39
C GLN A 115 -1.44 13.94 2.81
N PRO A 116 -0.65 14.38 1.80
CA PRO A 116 0.48 13.61 1.29
C PRO A 116 1.48 13.23 2.38
N ALA A 117 1.81 11.95 2.47
CA ALA A 117 2.79 11.41 3.41
C ALA A 117 3.71 10.38 2.75
N THR A 118 4.96 10.31 3.20
CA THR A 118 5.92 9.27 2.79
C THR A 118 5.67 7.92 3.45
N SER A 119 5.02 7.94 4.62
CA SER A 119 4.61 6.76 5.36
C SER A 119 3.30 7.03 6.09
N VAL A 120 2.42 6.03 6.15
CA VAL A 120 1.14 6.11 6.86
C VAL A 120 1.05 4.95 7.85
N ILE A 121 0.57 5.21 9.06
CA ILE A 121 0.35 4.16 10.07
C ILE A 121 -0.81 3.28 9.60
N ALA A 122 -0.59 1.96 9.56
CA ALA A 122 -1.61 0.99 9.25
C ALA A 122 -2.37 0.62 10.53
N LYS A 123 -3.70 0.71 10.49
CA LYS A 123 -4.58 0.44 11.62
C LYS A 123 -5.50 -0.74 11.34
N SER A 124 -5.89 -1.47 12.37
CA SER A 124 -7.04 -2.38 12.31
C SER A 124 -8.35 -1.58 12.22
N PRO A 125 -9.48 -2.20 11.86
CA PRO A 125 -10.79 -1.54 11.89
C PRO A 125 -11.15 -0.92 13.25
N GLU A 126 -10.60 -1.45 14.34
CA GLU A 126 -10.77 -0.93 15.71
C GLU A 126 -9.80 0.22 16.05
N GLY A 127 -8.93 0.62 15.11
CA GLY A 127 -7.99 1.71 15.28
C GLY A 127 -6.66 1.32 15.93
N LYS A 128 -6.41 0.02 16.17
CA LYS A 128 -5.12 -0.45 16.71
C LYS A 128 -4.03 -0.28 15.65
N GLU A 129 -2.89 0.31 16.01
CA GLU A 129 -1.73 0.36 15.13
C GLU A 129 -1.13 -1.05 14.97
N ILE A 130 -1.03 -1.52 13.73
CA ILE A 130 -0.61 -2.90 13.40
C ILE A 130 0.51 -2.95 12.37
N GLY A 131 0.86 -1.83 11.77
CA GLY A 131 1.99 -1.74 10.84
C GLY A 131 2.17 -0.35 10.26
N THR A 132 2.93 -0.28 9.18
CA THR A 132 3.17 0.95 8.42
C THR A 132 3.07 0.68 6.93
N TYR A 133 2.56 1.66 6.20
CA TYR A 133 2.54 1.71 4.75
C TYR A 133 3.65 2.63 4.23
N THR A 134 4.29 2.23 3.13
CA THR A 134 5.19 3.07 2.32
C THR A 134 4.89 2.86 0.84
N VAL A 135 5.32 3.77 -0.03
CA VAL A 135 5.16 3.64 -1.48
C VAL A 135 6.46 3.96 -2.21
N ASP A 136 6.83 3.11 -3.16
CA ASP A 136 7.86 3.41 -4.16
C ASP A 136 7.22 4.20 -5.29
N LYS A 137 7.60 5.46 -5.41
CA LYS A 137 7.07 6.39 -6.43
C LYS A 137 7.41 6.00 -7.86
N THR A 138 8.51 5.29 -8.06
CA THR A 138 8.96 4.91 -9.42
C THR A 138 8.11 3.77 -9.95
N THR A 139 7.77 2.82 -9.09
CA THR A 139 7.12 1.57 -9.46
C THR A 139 5.63 1.52 -9.13
N GLY A 140 5.15 2.37 -8.22
CA GLY A 140 3.78 2.29 -7.68
C GLY A 140 3.60 1.14 -6.68
N VAL A 141 4.69 0.52 -6.23
CA VAL A 141 4.63 -0.57 -5.24
C VAL A 141 4.38 0.02 -3.86
N VAL A 142 3.24 -0.33 -3.27
CA VAL A 142 2.91 -0.04 -1.88
C VAL A 142 3.35 -1.22 -1.02
N THR A 143 4.05 -0.95 0.08
CA THR A 143 4.52 -1.96 1.03
C THR A 143 3.85 -1.77 2.38
N PHE A 144 3.22 -2.83 2.90
CA PHE A 144 2.76 -2.93 4.28
C PHE A 144 3.77 -3.71 5.12
N THR A 145 4.30 -3.07 6.16
CA THR A 145 5.23 -3.68 7.12
C THR A 145 4.53 -3.87 8.46
N PRO A 146 4.24 -5.11 8.89
CA PRO A 146 3.63 -5.36 10.20
C PRO A 146 4.56 -4.95 11.35
N THR A 147 4.02 -4.21 12.32
CA THR A 147 4.69 -3.93 13.61
C THR A 147 4.12 -4.81 14.71
N ASP A 148 2.82 -5.09 14.68
CA ASP A 148 2.18 -6.13 15.49
C ASP A 148 2.15 -7.44 14.69
N LYS A 149 3.17 -8.28 14.90
CA LYS A 149 3.26 -9.57 14.22
C LYS A 149 2.21 -10.57 14.71
N SER A 150 1.54 -10.34 15.83
CA SER A 150 0.49 -11.26 16.32
C SER A 150 -0.87 -11.00 15.66
N TYR A 151 -1.05 -9.81 15.09
CA TYR A 151 -2.34 -9.40 14.54
C TYR A 151 -2.69 -10.23 13.28
N SER A 152 -3.91 -10.76 13.27
CA SER A 152 -4.56 -11.32 12.08
C SER A 152 -5.93 -10.70 11.92
N GLY A 153 -6.33 -10.40 10.69
CA GLY A 153 -7.59 -9.75 10.41
C GLY A 153 -7.52 -8.82 9.22
N GLU A 154 -8.50 -7.93 9.15
CA GLU A 154 -8.58 -6.89 8.14
C GLU A 154 -7.66 -5.72 8.50
N VAL A 155 -7.14 -5.03 7.48
CA VAL A 155 -6.33 -3.83 7.67
C VAL A 155 -7.06 -2.69 6.98
N VAL A 156 -7.12 -1.52 7.62
CA VAL A 156 -7.68 -0.32 7.00
C VAL A 156 -6.86 0.00 5.72
N PRO A 157 -7.51 0.12 4.55
CA PRO A 157 -6.81 0.43 3.30
C PRO A 157 -6.09 1.77 3.37
N VAL A 158 -4.93 1.86 2.73
CA VAL A 158 -4.24 3.15 2.50
C VAL A 158 -4.61 3.70 1.14
N LYS A 159 -4.82 5.02 1.07
CA LYS A 159 -5.01 5.72 -0.20
C LYS A 159 -3.65 6.10 -0.81
N VAL A 160 -3.55 5.96 -2.12
CA VAL A 160 -2.42 6.41 -2.93
C VAL A 160 -2.94 7.42 -3.94
N GLN A 161 -2.26 8.55 -4.07
CA GLN A 161 -2.57 9.60 -5.02
C GLN A 161 -1.43 9.76 -6.01
N ALA A 162 -1.78 10.04 -7.27
CA ALA A 162 -0.87 10.58 -8.27
C ALA A 162 -1.52 11.76 -8.97
N LYS A 163 -0.73 12.61 -9.63
CA LYS A 163 -1.19 13.70 -10.48
C LYS A 163 -0.63 13.54 -11.88
N ASP A 164 -1.38 14.00 -12.88
CA ASP A 164 -0.83 14.21 -14.22
C ASP A 164 0.05 15.47 -14.26
N THR A 165 0.71 15.72 -15.40
CA THR A 165 1.53 16.93 -15.60
C THR A 165 0.73 18.24 -15.59
N ASN A 166 -0.60 18.19 -15.64
CA ASN A 166 -1.50 19.33 -15.47
C ASN A 166 -1.87 19.58 -14.00
N GLY A 167 -1.56 18.63 -13.11
CA GLY A 167 -1.85 18.69 -11.68
C GLY A 167 -3.18 18.05 -11.31
N THR A 168 -3.87 17.39 -12.25
CA THR A 168 -5.15 16.69 -12.00
C THR A 168 -4.87 15.44 -11.15
N PRO A 169 -5.43 15.34 -9.94
CA PRO A 169 -5.20 14.17 -9.09
C PRO A 169 -6.07 12.99 -9.49
N THR A 170 -5.56 11.79 -9.26
CA THR A 170 -6.33 10.54 -9.23
C THR A 170 -5.92 9.73 -8.01
N GLU A 171 -6.85 9.00 -7.43
CA GLU A 171 -6.66 8.26 -6.19
C GLU A 171 -7.03 6.79 -6.38
N THR A 172 -6.33 5.93 -5.64
CA THR A 172 -6.65 4.51 -5.52
C THR A 172 -6.25 3.99 -4.14
N THR A 173 -6.43 2.70 -3.89
CA THR A 173 -6.15 2.10 -2.59
C THR A 173 -5.28 0.86 -2.68
N TYR A 174 -4.53 0.60 -1.61
CA TYR A 174 -3.93 -0.69 -1.34
C TYR A 174 -4.52 -1.30 -0.07
N THR A 175 -4.95 -2.56 -0.16
CA THR A 175 -5.59 -3.29 0.94
C THR A 175 -4.88 -4.63 1.20
N PRO A 176 -4.04 -4.75 2.25
CA PRO A 176 -3.52 -6.02 2.68
C PRO A 176 -4.54 -6.78 3.55
N LYS A 177 -4.47 -8.11 3.52
CA LYS A 177 -5.22 -9.00 4.40
C LYS A 177 -4.27 -9.92 5.13
N ILE A 178 -4.48 -10.09 6.44
CA ILE A 178 -3.57 -10.89 7.27
C ILE A 178 -4.29 -12.14 7.75
N THR A 179 -3.82 -13.32 7.32
CA THR A 179 -4.44 -14.60 7.71
C THR A 179 -3.84 -15.15 9.01
N PRO A 180 -4.65 -15.77 9.89
CA PRO A 180 -4.14 -16.42 11.08
C PRO A 180 -3.34 -17.67 10.75
N VAL A 181 -2.25 -17.90 11.48
CA VAL A 181 -1.48 -19.13 11.48
C VAL A 181 -1.71 -19.93 12.75
N VAL A 182 -1.56 -21.23 12.62
CA VAL A 182 -1.63 -22.18 13.72
C VAL A 182 -0.32 -22.97 13.74
N PRO A 183 0.42 -22.98 14.85
CA PRO A 183 1.58 -23.86 15.00
C PRO A 183 1.15 -25.33 15.01
N THR A 184 2.03 -26.23 14.55
CA THR A 184 1.79 -27.67 14.56
C THR A 184 2.80 -28.39 15.47
N ALA A 185 2.49 -29.62 15.84
CA ALA A 185 3.37 -30.46 16.65
C ALA A 185 3.36 -31.90 16.16
N ASP A 186 4.50 -32.57 16.25
CA ASP A 186 4.64 -34.00 15.98
C ASP A 186 4.99 -34.74 17.28
N PRO A 187 4.30 -35.84 17.58
CA PRO A 187 4.56 -36.62 18.78
C PRO A 187 5.88 -37.40 18.66
N ALA A 188 6.50 -37.67 19.80
CA ALA A 188 7.61 -38.60 19.92
C ALA A 188 7.16 -39.87 20.64
N THR A 189 7.63 -41.02 20.18
CA THR A 189 7.43 -42.31 20.84
C THR A 189 8.79 -42.95 21.13
N SER A 190 8.83 -43.79 22.16
CA SER A 190 10.00 -44.58 22.54
C SER A 190 9.56 -46.00 22.92
N THR A 191 10.51 -46.93 22.95
CA THR A 191 10.26 -48.32 23.34
C THR A 191 11.51 -48.87 23.98
N ASP A 192 11.37 -49.47 25.16
CA ASP A 192 12.44 -50.16 25.89
C ASP A 192 11.86 -51.29 26.75
N ILE A 193 12.74 -52.07 27.38
CA ILE A 193 12.39 -53.13 28.32
C ILE A 193 11.81 -52.56 29.63
N GLN A 194 11.09 -53.41 30.37
CA GLN A 194 10.46 -53.08 31.64
C GLN A 194 11.44 -52.51 32.67
N GLY A 195 11.01 -51.45 33.38
CA GLY A 195 11.79 -50.79 34.44
C GLY A 195 12.82 -49.78 33.93
N GLN A 196 13.03 -49.66 32.62
CA GLN A 196 13.98 -48.70 32.06
C GLN A 196 13.35 -47.33 31.84
N THR A 197 14.15 -46.30 32.12
CA THR A 197 13.83 -44.91 31.77
C THR A 197 13.73 -44.76 30.27
N GLN A 198 12.71 -44.05 29.80
CA GLN A 198 12.50 -43.77 28.39
C GLN A 198 12.43 -42.28 28.15
N SER A 199 12.91 -41.82 27.00
CA SER A 199 12.89 -40.41 26.63
C SER A 199 12.45 -40.24 25.18
N GLY A 200 11.78 -39.12 24.90
CA GLY A 200 11.40 -38.70 23.56
C GLY A 200 11.24 -37.19 23.51
N LYS A 201 11.55 -36.58 22.37
CA LYS A 201 11.42 -35.13 22.16
C LYS A 201 10.37 -34.85 21.09
N PRO A 202 9.15 -34.45 21.48
CA PRO A 202 8.18 -33.91 20.54
C PRO A 202 8.77 -32.72 19.77
N SER A 203 8.37 -32.54 18.51
CA SER A 203 8.77 -31.37 17.72
C SER A 203 7.60 -30.42 17.52
N PHE A 204 7.89 -29.12 17.52
CA PHE A 204 6.92 -28.06 17.28
C PHE A 204 7.36 -27.25 16.07
N THR A 205 6.43 -26.98 15.16
CA THR A 205 6.69 -26.20 13.94
C THR A 205 5.87 -24.91 14.00
N PRO A 206 6.50 -23.73 13.87
CA PRO A 206 5.77 -22.46 13.86
C PRO A 206 4.83 -22.39 12.66
N GLY A 207 3.68 -21.74 12.83
CA GLY A 207 2.73 -21.58 11.73
C GLY A 207 3.24 -20.70 10.58
N THR A 208 4.22 -19.83 10.85
CA THR A 208 4.98 -19.06 9.86
C THR A 208 6.40 -18.77 10.37
N PRO A 209 7.44 -18.81 9.53
CA PRO A 209 8.80 -18.44 9.94
C PRO A 209 8.93 -16.99 10.45
N ALA A 210 8.02 -16.10 10.05
CA ALA A 210 8.02 -14.71 10.49
C ALA A 210 7.69 -14.54 11.99
N ILE A 211 7.09 -15.58 12.59
CA ILE A 211 6.68 -15.68 14.00
C ILE A 211 7.15 -17.05 14.50
N PRO A 212 8.42 -17.16 14.95
CA PRO A 212 8.95 -18.41 15.46
C PRO A 212 8.26 -18.84 16.76
N MET A 213 8.50 -20.08 17.16
CA MET A 213 8.17 -20.51 18.52
C MET A 213 8.95 -19.66 19.53
N ASP A 214 8.36 -19.49 20.71
CA ASP A 214 9.00 -18.76 21.81
C ASP A 214 9.92 -19.71 22.59
N ASP A 215 11.23 -19.65 22.31
CA ASP A 215 12.23 -20.49 22.95
C ASP A 215 12.47 -20.13 24.43
N ASP A 216 12.00 -18.95 24.89
CA ASP A 216 12.08 -18.54 26.30
C ASP A 216 10.92 -19.15 27.13
N VAL A 217 9.89 -19.66 26.47
CA VAL A 217 8.76 -20.36 27.09
C VAL A 217 8.99 -21.87 26.99
N PRO A 218 9.38 -22.54 28.09
CA PRO A 218 9.66 -23.97 28.05
C PRO A 218 8.37 -24.78 27.82
N ALA A 219 8.51 -25.96 27.22
CA ALA A 219 7.41 -26.90 27.08
C ALA A 219 6.93 -27.39 28.47
N THR A 220 5.62 -27.51 28.63
CA THR A 220 4.96 -28.02 29.84
C THR A 220 3.94 -29.10 29.49
N PHE A 221 3.45 -29.81 30.49
CA PHE A 221 2.21 -30.58 30.36
C PHE A 221 0.99 -29.64 30.27
N GLU A 222 -0.18 -30.22 29.96
CA GLU A 222 -1.44 -29.47 29.81
C GLU A 222 -1.84 -28.67 31.05
N ASP A 223 -1.42 -29.09 32.24
CA ASP A 223 -1.67 -28.41 33.51
C ASP A 223 -0.63 -27.32 33.84
N GLY A 224 0.32 -27.07 32.94
CA GLY A 224 1.42 -26.12 33.12
C GLY A 224 2.58 -26.65 33.96
N SER A 225 2.51 -27.88 34.46
CA SER A 225 3.61 -28.50 35.21
C SER A 225 4.72 -29.00 34.28
N THR A 226 5.93 -29.14 34.82
CA THR A 226 7.05 -29.83 34.14
C THR A 226 7.23 -31.26 34.65
N THR A 227 6.43 -31.70 35.62
CA THR A 227 6.49 -33.05 36.19
C THR A 227 5.09 -33.56 36.46
N LYS A 228 4.80 -34.78 35.99
CA LYS A 228 3.51 -35.47 36.17
C LYS A 228 3.74 -36.90 36.61
N THR A 229 3.27 -37.26 37.81
CA THR A 229 3.33 -38.63 38.33
C THR A 229 1.97 -39.31 38.16
N ILE A 230 1.99 -40.52 37.61
CA ILE A 230 0.82 -41.38 37.48
C ILE A 230 1.02 -42.56 38.45
N PRO A 231 0.22 -42.67 39.53
CA PRO A 231 0.36 -43.73 40.52
C PRO A 231 0.28 -45.13 39.89
N GLY A 232 1.25 -45.99 40.19
CA GLY A 232 1.34 -47.34 39.64
C GLY A 232 1.93 -47.43 38.23
N GLU A 233 2.28 -46.31 37.60
CA GLU A 233 2.96 -46.29 36.29
C GLU A 233 4.36 -45.68 36.40
N GLY A 234 4.48 -44.45 36.90
CA GLY A 234 5.76 -43.73 36.95
C GLY A 234 5.64 -42.22 36.88
N THR A 235 6.76 -41.54 36.65
CA THR A 235 6.86 -40.09 36.60
C THR A 235 7.37 -39.61 35.24
N TYR A 236 6.64 -38.68 34.63
CA TYR A 236 7.06 -37.92 33.46
C TYR A 236 7.69 -36.58 33.88
N THR A 237 8.79 -36.19 33.25
CA THR A 237 9.45 -34.90 33.43
C THR A 237 9.77 -34.27 32.07
N VAL A 238 9.46 -33.00 31.89
CA VAL A 238 9.84 -32.21 30.70
C VAL A 238 11.08 -31.39 31.03
N ALA A 239 12.13 -31.56 30.24
CA ALA A 239 13.35 -30.77 30.32
C ALA A 239 13.21 -29.43 29.56
N PRO A 240 14.02 -28.40 29.87
CA PRO A 240 13.96 -27.10 29.18
C PRO A 240 14.14 -27.17 27.66
N ASP A 241 14.84 -28.20 27.16
CA ASP A 241 15.04 -28.42 25.73
C ASP A 241 13.82 -29.11 25.05
N GLY A 242 12.73 -29.33 25.78
CA GLY A 242 11.51 -29.99 25.31
C GLY A 242 11.56 -31.53 25.35
N THR A 243 12.65 -32.13 25.83
CA THR A 243 12.73 -33.59 25.97
C THR A 243 11.84 -34.07 27.12
N VAL A 244 10.93 -34.99 26.84
CA VAL A 244 10.10 -35.66 27.84
C VAL A 244 10.79 -36.96 28.26
N THR A 245 10.94 -37.17 29.56
CA THR A 245 11.50 -38.39 30.15
C THR A 245 10.48 -39.05 31.06
N PHE A 246 10.27 -40.35 30.88
CA PHE A 246 9.44 -41.20 31.73
C PHE A 246 10.32 -42.13 32.56
N VAL A 247 10.18 -42.08 33.88
CA VAL A 247 10.82 -42.99 34.83
C VAL A 247 9.73 -43.88 35.44
N PRO A 248 9.70 -45.19 35.11
CA PRO A 248 8.68 -46.09 35.63
C PRO A 248 8.78 -46.25 37.16
N GLU A 249 7.63 -46.42 37.82
CA GLU A 249 7.60 -46.73 39.24
C GLU A 249 8.17 -48.14 39.46
N ASN A 250 9.21 -48.24 40.27
CA ASN A 250 9.88 -49.50 40.48
C ASN A 250 9.07 -50.34 41.49
N HIS A 251 8.14 -51.14 40.98
CA HIS A 251 7.59 -52.26 41.73
C HIS A 251 8.64 -53.37 41.79
N SER A 252 9.70 -53.15 42.56
CA SER A 252 10.42 -54.28 43.14
C SER A 252 9.35 -55.06 43.90
N GLN A 253 8.97 -56.22 43.36
CA GLN A 253 8.21 -57.17 44.15
C GLN A 253 9.03 -57.39 45.40
N GLU A 254 8.55 -56.85 46.51
CA GLU A 254 8.78 -57.42 47.82
C GLU A 254 8.18 -58.83 47.74
N LEU A 255 8.91 -59.74 47.12
CA LEU A 255 8.88 -61.14 47.49
C LEU A 255 9.41 -61.17 48.93
N GLU A 256 8.56 -60.80 49.89
CA GLU A 256 8.61 -61.45 51.18
C GLU A 256 8.35 -62.94 50.90
N LEU A 257 9.46 -63.66 50.69
CA LEU A 257 9.48 -65.10 50.87
C LEU A 257 9.14 -65.41 52.33
N ALA A 258 8.16 -66.30 52.48
CA ALA A 258 7.82 -67.13 53.63
C ALA A 258 6.86 -66.54 54.69
#